data_AF-A0A7Y0GER8-F1
#
_entry.id   AF-A0A7Y0GER8-F1
#
_cell.length_a   1.000
_cell.length_b   1.000
_cell.length_c   1.000
_cell.angle_alpha   90.00
_cell.angle_beta   90.00
_cell.angle_gamma   90.00
#
_symmetry.space_group_name_H-M   'P 1'
#
loop_
_entity.id
_entity.type
_entity.pdbx_description
1 polymer ?
#
loop_
_entity_poly.entity_id
_entity_poly.type
_entity_poly.pdbx_seq_one_letter_code
_entity_poly.pdbx_strand_id
1 'polypeptide(L)'
;MKPNAKRIQWLAPLPSLALLPVVCTSSPRAAQPSERQAKAMAMWQERCKVAGEKIYRTVEGVEGVYLLKLRPSDINYGDQFRMDDPYGRDLGGLGYIESFILGQYAATHVENPSADLPTRPRGYPYIEAKDPKDGQQYRFTGVLK
;
A
#
# COMPACT_ATOMS: atom_id res chain seq x y z
N MET A 1 -54.20 29.74 -76.19
CA MET A 1 -53.67 28.39 -76.55
C MET A 1 -52.45 28.09 -75.70
N LYS A 2 -52.30 26.82 -75.28
CA LYS A 2 -51.23 26.21 -74.43
C LYS A 2 -51.36 26.44 -72.90
N PRO A 3 -50.97 25.46 -72.06
CA PRO A 3 -51.98 24.56 -71.49
C PRO A 3 -51.93 24.42 -69.96
N ASN A 4 -53.01 23.81 -69.49
CA ASN A 4 -53.31 23.25 -68.18
C ASN A 4 -52.16 22.42 -67.57
N ALA A 5 -51.79 22.70 -66.32
CA ALA A 5 -50.92 21.83 -65.51
C ALA A 5 -51.50 21.73 -64.09
N LYS A 6 -52.23 20.64 -63.83
CA LYS A 6 -52.69 20.26 -62.49
C LYS A 6 -51.48 19.78 -61.68
N ARG A 7 -51.13 20.54 -60.64
CA ARG A 7 -50.06 20.22 -59.70
C ARG A 7 -50.59 19.24 -58.64
N ILE A 8 -50.33 17.95 -58.82
CA ILE A 8 -50.66 16.90 -57.85
C ILE A 8 -49.64 16.99 -56.72
N GLN A 9 -50.08 17.42 -55.53
CA GLN A 9 -49.29 17.39 -54.31
C GLN A 9 -49.41 16.01 -53.67
N TRP A 10 -48.31 15.27 -53.62
CA TRP A 10 -48.20 14.05 -52.83
C TRP A 10 -47.82 14.43 -51.40
N LEU A 11 -48.74 14.27 -50.45
CA LEU A 11 -48.45 14.31 -49.02
C LEU A 11 -47.82 12.96 -48.63
N ALA A 12 -46.51 12.94 -48.42
CA ALA A 12 -45.85 11.82 -47.77
C ALA A 12 -46.14 11.89 -46.25
N PRO A 13 -46.56 10.79 -45.59
CA PRO A 13 -46.72 10.80 -44.15
C PRO A 13 -45.33 10.78 -43.50
N LEU A 14 -45.02 11.83 -42.73
CA LEU A 14 -43.92 11.81 -41.76
C LEU A 14 -44.19 10.68 -40.76
N PRO A 15 -43.30 9.70 -40.58
CA PRO A 15 -43.48 8.72 -39.53
C PRO A 15 -43.35 9.44 -38.19
N SER A 16 -44.42 9.40 -37.40
CA SER A 16 -44.41 9.87 -36.01
C SER A 16 -43.38 9.06 -35.23
N LEU A 17 -42.25 9.70 -34.90
CA LEU A 17 -41.22 9.14 -34.05
C LEU A 17 -41.78 9.09 -32.62
N ALA A 18 -42.37 7.95 -32.24
CA ALA A 18 -42.82 7.72 -30.88
C ALA A 18 -41.60 7.74 -29.95
N LEU A 19 -41.50 8.76 -29.10
CA LEU A 19 -40.54 8.81 -27.99
C LEU A 19 -40.92 7.70 -27.00
N LEU A 20 -40.25 6.56 -27.09
CA LEU A 20 -40.28 5.54 -26.04
C LEU A 20 -39.41 6.05 -24.89
N PRO A 21 -39.93 6.17 -23.65
CA PRO A 21 -39.08 6.45 -22.51
C PRO A 21 -38.17 5.23 -22.32
N VAL A 22 -36.88 5.40 -22.61
CA VAL A 22 -35.84 4.45 -22.22
C VAL A 22 -35.77 4.50 -20.70
N VAL A 23 -36.51 3.62 -20.03
CA VAL A 23 -36.32 3.35 -18.61
C VAL A 23 -35.04 2.52 -18.52
N CYS A 24 -33.91 3.20 -18.32
CA CYS A 24 -32.69 2.56 -17.88
C CYS A 24 -32.95 2.00 -16.46
N THR A 25 -33.45 0.78 -16.36
CA THR A 25 -33.39 0.01 -15.11
C THR A 25 -31.92 -0.36 -14.87
N SER A 26 -31.16 0.57 -14.29
CA SER A 26 -29.94 0.22 -13.58
C SER A 26 -30.38 -0.61 -12.37
N SER A 27 -30.45 -1.93 -12.54
CA SER A 27 -30.62 -2.84 -11.41
C SER A 27 -29.32 -2.78 -10.61
N PRO A 28 -29.29 -2.24 -9.38
CA PRO A 28 -28.11 -2.35 -8.55
C PRO A 28 -28.14 -3.75 -7.96
N ARG A 29 -27.91 -4.77 -8.79
CA ARG A 29 -27.70 -6.12 -8.26
C ARG A 29 -26.26 -6.18 -7.80
N ALA A 30 -25.98 -5.53 -6.68
CA ALA A 30 -24.90 -5.96 -5.82
C ALA A 30 -25.13 -7.47 -5.61
N ALA A 31 -24.23 -8.29 -6.14
CA ALA A 31 -24.33 -9.74 -5.99
C ALA A 31 -24.42 -10.03 -4.49
N GLN A 32 -25.53 -10.62 -4.06
CA GLN A 32 -25.71 -10.98 -2.66
C GLN A 32 -24.60 -11.98 -2.30
N PRO A 33 -23.84 -11.73 -1.21
CA PRO A 33 -22.76 -12.62 -0.85
C PRO A 33 -23.34 -14.02 -0.59
N SER A 34 -22.68 -15.04 -1.16
CA SER A 34 -23.01 -16.42 -0.82
C SER A 34 -22.88 -16.65 0.69
N GLU A 35 -23.56 -17.64 1.24
CA GLU A 35 -23.49 -17.97 2.66
C GLU A 35 -22.03 -18.17 3.14
N ARG A 36 -21.20 -18.80 2.29
CA ARG A 36 -19.76 -18.95 2.53
C ARG A 36 -19.04 -17.61 2.63
N GLN A 37 -19.34 -16.65 1.76
CA GLN A 37 -18.76 -15.30 1.79
C GLN A 37 -19.22 -14.51 3.01
N ALA A 38 -20.51 -14.60 3.36
CA ALA A 38 -21.04 -13.97 4.57
C ALA A 38 -20.35 -14.51 5.84
N LYS A 39 -20.18 -15.83 5.92
CA LYS A 39 -19.46 -16.48 7.03
C LYS A 39 -17.97 -16.08 7.07
N ALA A 40 -17.30 -16.04 5.92
CA ALA A 40 -15.91 -15.60 5.82
C ALA A 40 -15.73 -14.14 6.26
N MET A 41 -16.65 -13.26 5.84
CA MET A 41 -16.66 -11.85 6.23
C MET A 41 -16.87 -11.70 7.74
N ALA A 42 -17.81 -12.43 8.33
CA ALA A 42 -18.04 -12.40 9.77
C ALA A 42 -16.78 -12.85 10.56
N MET A 43 -16.13 -13.93 10.14
CA MET A 43 -14.87 -14.39 10.77
C MET A 43 -13.73 -13.37 10.62
N TRP A 44 -13.62 -12.72 9.46
CA TRP A 44 -12.62 -11.69 9.22
C TRP A 44 -12.86 -10.46 10.11
N GLN A 45 -14.10 -9.98 10.19
CA GLN A 45 -14.48 -8.83 11.01
C GLN A 45 -14.15 -9.06 12.49
N GLU A 46 -14.46 -10.23 13.04
CA GLU A 46 -14.12 -10.54 14.44
C GLU A 46 -12.60 -10.55 14.68
N ARG A 47 -11.81 -11.08 13.74
CA ARG A 47 -10.35 -11.09 13.83
C ARG A 47 -9.77 -9.69 13.73
N CYS A 48 -10.32 -8.84 12.86
CA CYS A 48 -9.83 -7.49 12.63
C CYS A 48 -9.97 -6.58 13.87
N LYS A 49 -10.95 -6.80 14.74
CA LYS A 49 -11.14 -5.99 15.97
C LYS A 49 -9.92 -6.00 16.89
N VAL A 50 -9.17 -7.09 16.90
CA VAL A 50 -8.00 -7.29 17.76
C VAL A 50 -6.68 -7.33 16.99
N ALA A 51 -6.75 -7.34 15.65
CA ALA A 51 -5.59 -7.44 14.80
C ALA A 51 -4.78 -6.13 14.76
N GLY A 52 -3.53 -6.24 14.32
CA GLY A 52 -2.62 -5.12 14.14
C GLY A 52 -1.74 -4.82 15.36
N GLU A 53 -0.80 -3.91 15.15
CA GLU A 53 0.08 -3.42 16.20
C GLU A 53 -0.65 -2.39 17.06
N LYS A 54 -0.51 -2.50 18.38
CA LYS A 54 -1.09 -1.56 19.34
C LYS A 54 0.00 -0.65 19.88
N ILE A 55 -0.14 0.64 19.62
CA ILE A 55 0.75 1.67 20.18
C ILE A 55 0.20 2.06 21.55
N TYR A 56 0.86 1.61 22.61
CA TYR A 56 0.43 1.90 23.99
C TYR A 56 0.90 3.27 24.49
N ARG A 57 2.00 3.80 23.92
CA ARG A 57 2.60 5.07 24.30
C ARG A 57 3.27 5.70 23.10
N THR A 58 3.17 7.01 23.02
CA THR A 58 3.92 7.86 22.09
C THR A 58 4.77 8.82 22.91
N VAL A 59 5.99 9.07 22.43
CA VAL A 59 6.94 9.98 23.06
C VAL A 59 7.38 10.98 22.00
N GLU A 60 7.31 12.26 22.32
CA GLU A 60 7.76 13.34 21.44
C GLU A 60 9.25 13.62 21.65
N GLY A 61 9.92 14.16 20.63
CA GLY A 61 11.32 14.59 20.73
C GLY A 61 12.33 13.45 20.88
N VAL A 62 12.06 12.27 20.32
CA VAL A 62 13.00 11.14 20.35
C VAL A 62 14.19 11.41 19.43
N GLU A 63 15.38 11.58 20.01
CA GLU A 63 16.62 11.84 19.26
C GLU A 63 17.34 10.57 18.77
N GLY A 64 17.01 9.42 19.35
CA GLY A 64 17.67 8.16 19.04
C GLY A 64 16.91 6.98 19.60
N VAL A 65 17.20 5.79 19.08
CA VAL A 65 16.59 4.54 19.55
C VAL A 65 17.65 3.54 19.95
N TYR A 66 17.30 2.71 20.94
CA TYR A 66 18.11 1.60 21.39
C TYR A 66 17.57 0.28 20.81
N LEU A 67 18.40 -0.42 20.05
CA LEU A 67 18.07 -1.73 19.49
C LEU A 67 18.40 -2.81 20.51
N LEU A 68 17.36 -3.38 21.11
CA LEU A 68 17.48 -4.45 22.11
C LEU A 68 18.12 -5.72 21.55
N LYS A 69 17.81 -6.04 20.30
CA LYS A 69 18.35 -7.18 19.56
C LYS A 69 18.67 -6.73 18.14
N LEU A 70 19.87 -7.03 17.69
CA LEU A 70 20.25 -6.88 16.29
C LEU A 70 19.87 -8.14 15.52
N ARG A 71 19.41 -7.93 14.28
CA ARG A 71 19.18 -9.02 13.36
C ARG A 71 20.52 -9.67 12.99
N PRO A 72 20.64 -11.01 13.04
CA PRO A 72 21.82 -11.71 12.55
C PRO A 72 22.15 -11.34 11.10
N SER A 73 23.44 -11.40 10.73
CA SER A 73 23.84 -11.25 9.32
C SER A 73 23.55 -12.48 8.48
N ASP A 74 23.50 -13.65 9.13
CA ASP A 74 23.40 -14.94 8.47
C ASP A 74 21.94 -15.30 8.22
N ILE A 75 21.68 -15.93 7.08
CA ILE A 75 20.35 -16.40 6.69
C ILE A 75 20.23 -17.88 7.09
N ASN A 76 19.10 -18.26 7.68
CA ASN A 76 18.77 -19.65 7.99
C ASN A 76 18.37 -20.44 6.73
N TYR A 77 19.32 -20.67 5.83
CA TYR A 77 19.08 -21.31 4.52
C TYR A 77 18.24 -22.59 4.62
N GLY A 78 18.74 -23.59 5.35
CA GLY A 78 18.12 -24.92 5.49
C GLY A 78 17.55 -25.21 6.88
N ASP A 79 17.83 -24.35 7.86
CA ASP A 79 17.41 -24.54 9.26
C ASP A 79 16.23 -23.62 9.60
N GLN A 80 15.10 -23.90 8.96
CA GLN A 80 13.89 -23.08 9.07
C GLN A 80 13.31 -23.02 10.49
N PHE A 81 13.73 -23.92 11.39
CA PHE A 81 13.22 -24.02 12.75
C PHE A 81 14.06 -23.31 13.81
N ARG A 82 15.18 -22.66 13.45
CA ARG A 82 15.95 -21.82 14.38
C ARG A 82 15.20 -20.59 14.87
N MET A 83 14.26 -20.08 14.07
CA MET A 83 13.37 -18.94 14.41
C MET A 83 14.10 -17.67 14.91
N ASP A 84 15.39 -17.49 14.58
CA ASP A 84 16.22 -16.35 14.97
C ASP A 84 16.22 -15.20 13.95
N ASP A 85 15.83 -15.45 12.69
CA ASP A 85 15.55 -14.41 11.69
C ASP A 85 14.23 -14.67 10.94
N PRO A 86 13.18 -13.85 11.16
CA PRO A 86 11.90 -13.99 10.48
C PRO A 86 11.86 -13.37 9.07
N TYR A 87 12.91 -12.64 8.64
CA TYR A 87 12.88 -11.83 7.41
C TYR A 87 13.73 -12.37 6.25
N GLY A 88 14.39 -13.54 6.40
CA GLY A 88 15.06 -14.22 5.30
C GLY A 88 16.17 -13.40 4.63
N ARG A 89 16.13 -13.20 3.31
CA ARG A 89 17.15 -12.44 2.57
C ARG A 89 16.85 -10.94 2.60
N ASP A 90 17.28 -10.27 3.66
CA ASP A 90 17.16 -8.82 3.84
C ASP A 90 18.31 -8.31 4.75
N LEU A 91 18.34 -7.01 5.06
CA LEU A 91 19.42 -6.36 5.81
C LEU A 91 19.58 -6.95 7.21
N GLY A 92 20.72 -7.57 7.47
CA GLY A 92 21.17 -8.01 8.79
C GLY A 92 22.36 -7.21 9.31
N GLY A 93 22.77 -7.47 10.56
CA GLY A 93 23.97 -6.87 11.17
C GLY A 93 23.99 -5.34 11.10
N LEU A 94 25.08 -4.77 10.58
CA LEU A 94 25.22 -3.31 10.43
C LEU A 94 24.23 -2.71 9.44
N GLY A 95 23.83 -3.43 8.39
CA GLY A 95 22.83 -2.95 7.44
C GLY A 95 21.47 -2.75 8.10
N TYR A 96 21.15 -3.58 9.10
CA TYR A 96 19.96 -3.38 9.93
C TYR A 96 20.03 -2.05 10.68
N ILE A 97 21.17 -1.73 11.32
CA ILE A 97 21.39 -0.45 12.03
C ILE A 97 21.30 0.74 11.05
N GLU A 98 21.94 0.63 9.90
CA GLU A 98 21.97 1.66 8.87
C GLU A 98 20.56 2.04 8.40
N SER A 99 19.64 1.08 8.31
CA SER A 99 18.25 1.33 7.93
C SER A 99 17.53 2.32 8.86
N PHE A 100 17.85 2.31 10.15
CA PHE A 100 17.27 3.25 11.13
C PHE A 100 17.90 4.64 11.07
N ILE A 101 19.14 4.76 10.61
CA ILE A 101 19.84 6.04 10.46
C ILE A 101 19.39 6.74 9.18
N LEU A 102 19.28 5.98 8.08
CA LEU A 102 18.88 6.51 6.79
C LEU A 102 17.38 6.84 6.72
N GLY A 103 16.56 6.20 7.55
CA GLY A 103 15.11 6.33 7.54
C GLY A 103 14.49 5.44 6.46
N GLN A 104 13.40 4.76 6.82
CA GLN A 104 12.84 3.69 6.01
C GLN A 104 11.65 4.18 5.18
N TYR A 105 11.91 4.84 4.05
CA TYR A 105 11.02 4.81 2.89
C TYR A 105 11.75 5.36 1.63
N ALA A 106 11.84 4.56 0.57
CA ALA A 106 12.19 4.98 -0.81
C ALA A 106 13.66 5.23 -1.22
N ALA A 107 14.68 4.64 -0.58
CA ALA A 107 16.07 4.79 -1.06
C ALA A 107 16.45 3.90 -2.27
N THR A 108 15.71 2.83 -2.58
CA THR A 108 16.18 1.83 -3.57
C THR A 108 15.13 1.30 -4.57
N HIS A 109 13.84 1.64 -4.46
CA HIS A 109 12.79 1.09 -5.35
C HIS A 109 11.93 2.15 -6.06
N VAL A 110 12.37 3.41 -6.03
CA VAL A 110 11.74 4.45 -6.85
C VAL A 110 12.75 4.80 -7.94
N GLU A 111 12.65 4.12 -9.09
CA GLU A 111 13.49 4.38 -10.27
C GLU A 111 13.33 5.83 -10.79
N ASN A 112 12.27 6.54 -10.38
CA ASN A 112 12.04 7.95 -10.68
C ASN A 112 11.42 8.65 -9.47
N PRO A 113 12.21 9.20 -8.52
CA PRO A 113 11.63 10.00 -7.46
C PRO A 113 10.95 11.21 -8.12
N SER A 114 9.62 11.28 -8.05
CA SER A 114 8.92 12.50 -8.44
C SER A 114 9.50 13.66 -7.64
N ALA A 115 9.71 14.81 -8.27
CA ALA A 115 10.24 16.01 -7.62
C ALA A 115 9.39 16.47 -6.41
N ASP A 116 8.17 15.96 -6.30
CA ASP A 116 7.22 16.19 -5.21
C ASP A 116 7.35 15.19 -4.04
N LEU A 117 8.25 14.19 -4.11
CA LEU A 117 8.52 13.33 -2.96
C LEU A 117 9.34 14.11 -1.93
N PRO A 118 8.95 14.07 -0.64
CA PRO A 118 9.75 14.68 0.41
C PRO A 118 11.18 14.12 0.34
N THR A 119 12.15 15.02 0.50
CA THR A 119 13.58 14.71 0.62
C THR A 119 13.75 13.50 1.54
N ARG A 120 14.56 12.52 1.11
CA ARG A 120 14.76 11.22 1.79
C ARG A 120 14.58 11.39 3.31
N PRO A 121 13.51 10.86 3.92
CA PRO A 121 13.21 11.11 5.31
C PRO A 121 14.39 10.60 6.12
N ARG A 122 15.15 11.50 6.77
CA ARG A 122 16.25 11.08 7.66
C ARG A 122 15.66 10.22 8.77
N GLY A 123 16.34 9.14 9.07
CA GLY A 123 16.05 8.34 10.25
C GLY A 123 16.57 9.03 11.51
N TYR A 124 16.86 8.24 12.53
CA TYR A 124 17.35 8.75 13.79
C TYR A 124 18.80 9.27 13.65
N PRO A 125 19.12 10.42 14.27
CA PRO A 125 20.49 10.94 14.35
C PRO A 125 21.52 9.93 14.84
N TYR A 126 21.13 9.08 15.79
CA TYR A 126 21.96 7.99 16.27
C TYR A 126 21.13 6.78 16.67
N ILE A 127 21.80 5.62 16.69
CA ILE A 127 21.27 4.35 17.15
C ILE A 127 22.20 3.79 18.19
N GLU A 128 21.65 3.31 19.29
CA GLU A 128 22.43 2.57 20.27
C GLU A 128 22.14 1.08 20.13
N ALA A 129 23.19 0.25 20.11
CA ALA A 129 23.05 -1.19 20.06
C ALA A 129 24.28 -1.88 20.67
N LYS A 130 24.10 -3.12 21.11
CA LYS A 130 25.23 -3.99 21.45
C LYS A 130 25.82 -4.60 20.18
N ASP A 131 27.10 -4.40 19.92
CA ASP A 131 27.77 -5.01 18.78
C ASP A 131 27.91 -6.53 19.03
N PRO A 132 27.42 -7.40 18.13
CA PRO A 132 27.50 -8.84 18.30
C PRO A 132 28.95 -9.38 18.25
N LYS A 133 29.92 -8.61 17.76
CA LYS A 133 31.32 -9.04 17.65
C LYS A 133 32.04 -9.05 18.99
N ASP A 134 31.77 -8.07 19.85
CA ASP A 134 32.46 -7.89 21.13
C ASP A 134 31.51 -7.80 22.34
N GLY A 135 30.19 -7.72 22.11
CA GLY A 135 29.16 -7.60 23.14
C GLY A 135 29.04 -6.20 23.77
N GLN A 136 29.86 -5.25 23.32
CA GLN A 136 29.91 -3.90 23.88
C GLN A 136 28.81 -3.03 23.27
N GLN A 137 28.29 -2.09 24.06
CA GLN A 137 27.30 -1.12 23.59
C GLN A 137 28.00 0.05 22.90
N TYR A 138 27.53 0.37 21.68
CA TYR A 138 28.00 1.48 20.88
C TYR A 138 26.85 2.40 20.47
N ARG A 139 27.21 3.66 20.19
CA ARG A 139 26.36 4.65 19.54
C ARG A 139 26.81 4.81 18.09
N PHE A 140 25.95 4.38 17.16
CA PHE A 140 26.15 4.46 15.73
C PHE A 140 25.57 5.76 15.17
N THR A 141 26.32 6.43 14.30
CA THR A 141 25.94 7.68 13.64
C THR A 141 26.22 7.58 12.14
N GLY A 142 25.35 8.17 11.31
CA GLY A 142 25.59 8.29 9.87
C GLY A 142 26.27 9.61 9.51
N VAL A 143 27.19 9.56 8.55
CA VAL A 143 27.78 10.76 7.92
C VAL A 143 27.54 10.66 6.42
N LEU A 144 26.89 11.67 5.84
CA LEU A 144 26.82 11.81 4.39
C LEU A 144 28.22 12.25 3.90
N LYS A 145 28.79 11.49 2.98
CA LYS A 145 30.01 11.87 2.26
C LYS A 145 29.68 12.55 0.95
#